data_AF-A0A075GFP9-F1
#
_entry.id   AF-A0A075GFP9-F1
#
_cell.length_a   1.000
_cell.length_b   1.000
_cell.length_c   1.000
_cell.angle_alpha   90.00
_cell.angle_beta   90.00
_cell.angle_gamma   90.00
#
_symmetry.space_group_name_H-M   'P 1'
#
loop_
_entity.id
_entity.type
_entity.pdbx_description
1 polymer ?
#
loop_
_entity_poly.entity_id
_entity_poly.type
_entity_poly.pdbx_seq_one_letter_code
_entity_poly.pdbx_strand_id
1 'polypeptide(L)'
;MGLLYNHLATLVCAVFASVLTLLWPMFVDYSEVFDIVFLYAVPIMWFLTIVCFVAQRSADYMHGSHKPSKKPSKKLSKNIVYTADGRLAE
;
A
#
# COMPACT_ATOMS: atom_id res chain seq x y z
N MET A 1 -2.76 0.57 -10.18
CA MET A 1 -2.09 1.09 -8.97
C MET A 1 -0.59 1.00 -9.22
N GLY A 2 0.21 1.98 -8.79
CA GLY A 2 1.63 2.12 -9.16
C GLY A 2 2.50 0.91 -8.76
N LEU A 3 3.80 0.98 -9.08
CA LEU A 3 4.78 -0.14 -9.01
C LEU A 3 4.82 -0.91 -7.67
N LEU A 4 4.33 -0.31 -6.57
CA LEU A 4 4.35 -0.88 -5.21
C LEU A 4 2.96 -1.16 -4.60
N TYR A 5 1.88 -1.03 -5.38
CA TYR A 5 0.49 -1.29 -4.92
C TYR A 5 0.14 -0.56 -3.61
N ASN A 6 -0.72 -1.19 -2.77
CA ASN A 6 -1.15 -0.72 -1.46
C ASN A 6 -0.05 -0.81 -0.39
N HIS A 7 1.15 -1.32 -0.73
CA HIS A 7 2.24 -1.53 0.23
C HIS A 7 3.14 -0.32 0.48
N LEU A 8 2.83 0.83 -0.13
CA LEU A 8 3.67 2.03 -0.08
C LEU A 8 3.95 2.50 1.35
N ALA A 9 2.94 2.55 2.23
CA ALA A 9 3.17 3.03 3.60
C ALA A 9 4.04 2.08 4.43
N THR A 10 3.95 0.76 4.21
CA THR A 10 4.84 -0.21 4.88
C THR A 10 6.27 -0.03 4.39
N LEU A 11 6.47 0.17 3.08
CA LEU A 11 7.80 0.41 2.54
C LEU A 11 8.42 1.67 3.15
N VAL A 12 7.70 2.78 3.15
CA VAL A 12 8.20 4.05 3.69
C VAL A 12 8.53 3.91 5.18
N CYS A 13 7.65 3.28 5.97
CA CYS A 13 7.91 3.06 7.40
C CYS A 13 9.13 2.14 7.62
N ALA A 14 9.26 1.06 6.84
CA ALA A 14 10.37 0.12 6.96
C ALA A 14 11.71 0.75 6.59
N VAL A 15 11.76 1.55 5.52
CA VAL A 15 12.98 2.28 5.12
C VAL A 15 13.37 3.26 6.23
N PHE A 16 12.41 4.02 6.76
CA PHE A 16 12.69 4.97 7.83
C PHE A 16 13.16 4.28 9.11
N ALA A 17 12.49 3.19 9.53
CA ALA A 17 12.91 2.39 10.67
C ALA A 17 14.33 1.82 10.50
N SER A 18 14.65 1.36 9.29
CA SER A 18 15.99 0.84 8.95
C SER A 18 17.06 1.93 9.04
N VAL A 19 16.79 3.13 8.50
CA VAL A 19 17.70 4.27 8.60
C VAL A 19 17.96 4.64 10.06
N LEU A 20 16.92 4.77 10.90
CA LEU A 20 17.11 5.07 12.32
C LEU A 20 17.91 3.98 13.05
N THR A 21 17.66 2.70 12.75
CA THR A 21 18.38 1.58 13.35
C THR A 21 19.87 1.60 12.98
N LEU A 22 20.20 1.90 11.71
CA LEU A 22 21.59 1.98 11.24
C LEU A 22 22.31 3.23 11.73
N LEU A 23 21.57 4.33 11.95
CA LEU A 23 22.12 5.59 12.40
C LEU A 23 22.43 5.58 13.91
N TRP A 24 21.70 4.79 14.70
CA TRP A 24 21.90 4.67 16.14
C TRP A 24 23.35 4.39 16.57
N PRO A 25 24.06 3.35 16.09
CA PRO A 25 25.44 3.08 16.51
C PRO A 25 26.42 4.22 16.20
N MET A 26 26.10 5.14 15.27
CA MET A 26 26.92 6.31 14.99
C MET A 26 26.74 7.43 16.03
N PHE A 27 25.56 7.52 16.66
CA PHE A 27 25.22 8.60 17.60
C PHE A 27 25.15 8.17 19.07
N VAL A 28 25.19 6.86 19.37
CA VAL A 28 25.09 6.32 20.73
C VAL A 28 26.16 6.89 21.67
N ASP A 29 27.39 7.07 21.18
CA ASP A 29 28.52 7.58 21.97
C ASP A 29 28.67 9.11 21.92
N TYR A 30 27.84 9.82 21.14
CA TYR A 30 27.96 11.28 20.98
C TYR A 30 27.26 12.06 22.11
N SER A 31 26.09 11.60 22.55
CA SER A 31 25.33 12.21 23.65
C SER A 31 24.25 11.25 24.16
N GLU A 32 24.08 11.20 25.48
CA GLU A 32 23.01 10.43 26.13
C GLU A 32 21.61 10.82 25.63
N VAL A 33 21.41 12.09 25.23
CA VAL A 33 20.14 12.57 24.69
C VAL A 33 19.80 11.86 23.37
N PHE A 34 20.79 11.63 22.51
CA PHE A 34 20.55 10.91 21.26
C PHE A 34 20.25 9.45 21.51
N ASP A 35 20.95 8.80 22.45
CA ASP A 35 20.68 7.41 22.80
C ASP A 35 19.23 7.22 23.28
N ILE A 36 18.74 8.09 24.17
CA ILE A 36 17.34 8.08 24.61
C ILE A 36 16.37 8.28 23.44
N VAL A 37 16.66 9.18 22.51
CA VAL A 37 15.82 9.41 21.32
C VAL A 37 15.75 8.15 20.45
N PHE A 38 16.88 7.50 20.15
CA PHE A 38 16.91 6.27 19.36
C PHE A 38 16.24 5.10 20.09
N LEU A 39 16.43 4.98 21.41
CA LEU A 39 15.82 3.97 22.26
C LEU A 39 14.30 3.95 22.15
N TYR A 40 13.65 5.12 22.04
CA TYR A 40 12.21 5.22 21.85
C TYR A 40 11.80 5.22 20.38
N ALA A 41 12.50 5.96 19.52
CA ALA A 41 12.10 6.13 18.13
C ALA A 41 12.21 4.84 17.32
N VAL A 42 13.28 4.05 17.51
CA VAL A 42 13.50 2.80 16.76
C VAL A 42 12.38 1.77 17.00
N PRO A 43 12.03 1.37 18.24
CA PRO A 43 10.96 0.40 18.46
C PRO A 43 9.59 0.93 18.02
N ILE A 44 9.30 2.22 18.20
CA ILE A 44 8.03 2.81 17.75
C ILE A 44 7.91 2.75 16.22
N MET A 45 8.98 3.03 15.49
CA MET A 45 8.96 2.95 14.02
C MET A 45 8.81 1.52 13.51
N TRP A 46 9.45 0.55 14.16
CA TRP A 46 9.22 -0.87 13.84
C TRP A 46 7.79 -1.31 14.16
N PHE A 47 7.22 -0.86 15.27
CA PHE A 47 5.82 -1.09 15.60
C PHE A 47 4.88 -0.53 14.53
N LEU A 48 5.05 0.74 14.13
CA LEU A 48 4.27 1.36 13.06
C LEU A 48 4.41 0.62 11.73
N THR A 49 5.62 0.13 11.41
CA THR A 49 5.85 -0.68 10.21
C THR A 49 5.00 -1.94 10.21
N ILE A 50 4.92 -2.65 11.33
CA ILE A 50 4.08 -3.85 11.48
C ILE A 50 2.59 -3.50 11.37
N VAL A 51 2.15 -2.41 12.01
CA VAL A 51 0.75 -1.95 11.93
C VAL A 51 0.37 -1.59 10.49
N CYS A 52 1.21 -0.84 9.78
CA CYS A 52 1.01 -0.51 8.37
C CYS A 52 0.92 -1.78 7.50
N PHE A 53 1.75 -2.78 7.77
CA PHE A 53 1.74 -4.03 7.04
C PHE A 53 0.42 -4.79 7.21
N VAL A 54 -0.03 -4.94 8.46
CA VAL A 54 -1.30 -5.61 8.78
C VAL A 54 -2.48 -4.84 8.20
N ALA A 55 -2.50 -3.52 8.34
CA ALA A 55 -3.57 -2.68 7.82
C ALA A 55 -3.71 -2.80 6.30
N GLN A 56 -2.60 -2.71 5.55
CA GLN A 56 -2.60 -2.82 4.09
C GLN A 56 -3.04 -4.22 3.65
N ARG A 57 -2.53 -5.26 4.32
CA ARG A 57 -2.91 -6.63 4.04
C ARG A 57 -4.41 -6.88 4.31
N SER A 58 -4.97 -6.29 5.37
CA SER A 58 -6.40 -6.39 5.68
C SER A 58 -7.27 -5.74 4.59
N ALA A 59 -6.87 -4.58 4.08
CA ALA A 59 -7.56 -3.89 2.99
C ALA A 59 -7.52 -4.71 1.69
N ASP A 60 -6.37 -5.33 1.37
CA ASP A 60 -6.22 -6.19 0.21
C ASP A 60 -7.12 -7.45 0.31
N TYR A 61 -7.26 -8.04 1.50
CA TYR A 61 -8.18 -9.16 1.73
C TYR A 61 -9.66 -8.77 1.58
N MET A 62 -10.06 -7.61 2.09
CA MET A 62 -11.45 -7.14 2.00
C MET A 62 -11.83 -6.70 0.57
N HIS A 63 -10.90 -6.09 -0.16
CA HIS A 63 -11.14 -5.68 -1.55
C HIS A 63 -11.03 -6.84 -2.55
N GLY A 64 -10.30 -7.92 -2.22
CA GLY A 64 -10.26 -9.15 -3.03
C GLY A 64 -11.51 -10.04 -2.93
N SER A 65 -12.32 -9.90 -1.87
CA SER A 65 -13.54 -10.71 -1.66
C SER A 65 -14.79 -10.20 -2.38
N HIS A 66 -14.79 -8.94 -2.82
CA HIS A 66 -15.79 -8.47 -3.78
C HIS A 66 -15.32 -8.80 -5.19
N LYS A 67 -15.55 -10.06 -5.61
CA LYS A 67 -15.88 -10.27 -7.03
C LYS A 67 -17.02 -9.29 -7.35
N PRO A 68 -16.91 -8.36 -8.31
CA PRO A 68 -18.09 -7.90 -8.99
C PRO A 68 -18.65 -9.14 -9.68
N SER A 69 -19.63 -9.77 -9.05
CA SER A 69 -20.47 -10.76 -9.71
C SER A 69 -21.06 -10.04 -10.92
N LYS A 70 -20.56 -10.41 -12.11
CA LYS A 70 -21.11 -10.13 -13.43
C LYS A 70 -21.06 -8.66 -13.87
N LYS A 71 -20.02 -8.32 -14.63
CA LYS A 71 -20.28 -7.84 -16.00
C LYS A 71 -19.65 -8.84 -16.96
N PRO A 72 -20.43 -9.44 -17.88
CA PRO A 72 -19.80 -10.22 -18.92
C PRO A 72 -18.98 -9.23 -19.75
N SER A 73 -17.66 -9.41 -19.77
CA SER A 73 -16.87 -9.02 -20.93
C SER A 73 -17.32 -9.92 -22.08
N LYS A 74 -18.53 -9.66 -22.58
CA LYS A 74 -18.97 -10.17 -23.86
C LYS A 74 -18.66 -9.08 -24.86
N LYS A 75 -17.67 -9.41 -25.67
CA LYS A 75 -17.62 -9.12 -27.10
C LYS A 75 -17.36 -7.65 -27.47
N LEU A 76 -16.37 -7.52 -28.35
CA LEU A 76 -16.60 -6.82 -29.61
C LEU A 76 -16.82 -5.31 -29.44
N SER A 77 -15.73 -4.61 -29.15
CA SER A 77 -15.51 -3.23 -29.56
C SER A 77 -15.51 -3.11 -31.10
N LYS A 78 -16.63 -3.45 -31.75
CA LYS A 78 -16.90 -3.06 -33.14
C LYS A 78 -18.36 -2.61 -33.21
N ASN A 79 -18.52 -1.28 -33.27
CA ASN A 79 -19.64 -0.55 -33.88
C ASN A 79 -21.05 -0.97 -33.45
N ILE A 80 -21.47 -0.54 -32.26
CA ILE A 80 -22.91 -0.42 -31.97
C ILE A 80 -23.22 1.07 -31.88
N VAL A 81 -23.69 1.63 -33.00
CA VAL A 81 -24.36 2.94 -33.02
C VAL A 81 -25.83 2.68 -32.69
N TYR A 82 -26.34 3.31 -31.64
CA TYR A 82 -27.75 3.22 -31.26
C TYR A 82 -28.56 4.22 -32.09
N THR A 83 -29.31 3.73 -33.08
CA THR A 83 -30.42 4.49 -33.67
C THR A 83 -31.60 4.49 -32.68
N ALA A 84 -32.33 5.60 -32.61
CA ALA A 84 -33.40 5.85 -31.62
C ALA A 84 -34.54 4.80 -31.62
N ASP A 85 -34.65 3.97 -32.66
CA ASP A 85 -35.64 2.90 -32.79
C ASP A 85 -35.19 1.52 -32.24
N GLY A 86 -34.02 1.45 -31.59
CA GLY A 86 -33.65 0.29 -30.76
C GLY A 86 -33.30 -1.00 -31.51
N ARG A 87 -33.05 -0.97 -32.83
CA ARG A 87 -32.53 -2.12 -33.58
C ARG A 87 -31.04 -1.97 -33.87
N LEU A 88 -30.29 -3.07 -33.69
CA LEU A 88 -28.88 -3.18 -34.07
C LEU A 88 -28.80 -3.23 -35.61
N ALA A 89 -27.99 -2.37 -36.22
CA ALA A 89 -27.70 -2.44 -37.65
C ALA A 89 -26.93 -3.74 -37.93
N GLU A 90 -27.50 -4.57 -38.81
CA GLU A 90 -26.92 -5.84 -39.25
C GLU A 90 -25.70 -5.64 -40.15
#